data_AF-A0A1V6CDT7-F1
#
_entry.id   AF-A0A1V6CDT7-F1
#
_cell.length_a   1.000
_cell.length_b   1.000
_cell.length_c   1.000
_cell.angle_alpha   90.00
_cell.angle_beta   90.00
_cell.angle_gamma   90.00
#
_symmetry.space_group_name_H-M   'P 1'
#
loop_
_entity.id
_entity.type
_entity.pdbx_description
1 polymer ?
#
loop_
_entity_poly.entity_id
_entity_poly.type
_entity_poly.pdbx_seq_one_letter_code
_entity_poly.pdbx_strand_id
1 'polypeptide(L)'
;MDMIEYISNLEKFMQWKILSKNLLVGAETVEIRSVCIPDDLGNLKRHRVTTCWNIEKPVFSKTPATGRLIKDDSGRIGVMVSGKHGVNIKIGKYFCVPYIFVAINSISKKARKQILKDVQIELFSEGNLIFGREK
;
A
#
# COMPACT_ATOMS: atom_id res chain seq x y z
N MET A 1 -1.22 22.76 28.57
CA MET A 1 -1.05 22.11 27.26
C MET A 1 0.37 22.40 26.83
N ASP A 2 1.25 21.41 26.98
CA ASP A 2 2.68 21.61 26.75
C ASP A 2 2.96 21.80 25.26
N MET A 3 3.99 22.59 24.95
CA MET A 3 4.43 22.87 23.57
C MET A 3 4.74 21.58 22.80
N ILE A 4 5.18 20.52 23.50
CA ILE A 4 5.41 19.18 22.96
C ILE A 4 4.10 18.50 22.56
N GLU A 5 3.06 18.65 23.37
CA GLU A 5 1.71 18.15 23.10
C GLU A 5 1.08 18.92 21.92
N TYR A 6 1.31 20.23 21.84
CA TYR A 6 0.89 21.07 20.72
C TYR A 6 1.60 20.70 19.41
N ILE A 7 2.90 20.38 19.44
CA ILE A 7 3.65 19.89 18.25
C ILE A 7 3.25 18.47 17.86
N SER A 8 2.84 17.63 18.83
CA SER A 8 2.29 16.30 18.52
C SER A 8 0.87 16.34 17.96
N ASN A 9 0.11 17.40 18.27
CA ASN A 9 -1.26 17.67 17.82
C ASN A 9 -1.34 18.61 16.61
N LEU A 10 -0.24 19.29 16.25
CA LEU A 10 -0.02 19.78 14.90
C LEU A 10 0.01 18.53 14.03
N GLU A 11 -1.11 18.34 13.33
CA GLU A 11 -1.37 17.39 12.25
C GLU A 11 -0.16 16.52 11.96
N LYS A 12 -0.24 15.22 12.26
CA LYS A 12 0.78 14.25 11.88
C LYS A 12 0.86 14.24 10.35
N PHE A 13 1.56 15.21 9.79
CA PHE A 13 1.74 15.35 8.36
C PHE A 13 2.44 14.08 7.93
N MET A 14 1.87 13.49 6.90
CA MET A 14 2.34 12.23 6.41
C MET A 14 3.80 12.38 5.97
N GLN A 15 4.72 11.70 6.66
CA GLN A 15 6.14 11.77 6.34
C GLN A 15 6.43 10.98 5.07
N TRP A 16 6.49 11.68 3.95
CA TRP A 16 6.85 11.14 2.66
C TRP A 16 8.36 10.95 2.53
N LYS A 17 8.76 9.78 2.03
CA LYS A 17 10.14 9.50 1.62
C LYS A 17 10.19 9.30 0.12
N ILE A 18 11.24 9.81 -0.52
CA ILE A 18 11.47 9.61 -1.95
C ILE A 18 11.77 8.12 -2.20
N LEU A 19 10.94 7.48 -3.02
CA LEU A 19 11.18 6.13 -3.53
C LEU A 19 11.90 6.20 -4.88
N SER A 20 11.45 7.08 -5.77
CA SER A 20 12.05 7.39 -7.07
C SER A 20 11.66 8.79 -7.51
N LYS A 21 12.13 9.25 -8.68
CA LYS A 21 11.98 10.63 -9.20
C LYS A 21 10.54 11.19 -9.06
N ASN A 22 9.53 10.34 -9.19
CA ASN A 22 8.11 10.75 -9.19
C ASN A 22 7.26 9.97 -8.16
N LEU A 23 7.89 9.24 -7.23
CA LEU A 23 7.18 8.39 -6.27
C LEU A 23 7.62 8.71 -4.85
N LEU A 24 6.63 8.96 -4.01
CA LEU A 24 6.80 9.17 -2.58
C LEU A 24 6.12 8.05 -1.80
N VAL A 25 6.76 7.53 -0.76
CA VAL A 25 6.19 6.46 0.10
C VAL A 25 6.05 6.93 1.54
N GLY A 26 4.96 6.50 2.18
CA GLY A 26 4.75 6.70 3.61
C GLY A 26 5.67 5.82 4.45
N ALA A 27 5.97 6.27 5.66
CA ALA A 27 6.79 5.53 6.61
C ALA A 27 6.06 4.31 7.22
N GLU A 28 4.76 4.46 7.48
CA GLU A 28 3.96 3.43 8.14
C GLU A 28 3.74 2.21 7.25
N THR A 29 3.83 1.03 7.85
CA THR A 29 3.68 -0.23 7.15
C THR A 29 2.67 -1.15 7.82
N VAL A 30 1.97 -1.96 7.02
CA VAL A 30 0.97 -2.92 7.47
C VAL A 30 1.17 -4.27 6.80
N GLU A 31 0.74 -5.36 7.45
CA GLU A 31 0.78 -6.68 6.82
C GLU A 31 -0.34 -6.85 5.79
N ILE A 32 0.03 -7.36 4.61
CA ILE A 32 -0.90 -7.66 3.51
C ILE A 32 -0.80 -9.14 3.16
N ARG A 33 -1.91 -9.86 3.28
CA ARG A 33 -2.02 -11.30 2.91
C ARG A 33 -2.79 -11.52 1.62
N SER A 34 -3.57 -10.54 1.19
CA SER A 34 -4.32 -10.58 -0.04
C SER A 34 -4.51 -9.18 -0.60
N VAL A 35 -4.57 -9.09 -1.93
CA VAL A 35 -4.90 -7.89 -2.70
C VAL A 35 -6.03 -8.19 -3.66
N CYS A 36 -6.91 -7.23 -3.90
CA CYS A 36 -7.87 -7.27 -4.99
C CYS A 36 -7.27 -6.56 -6.19
N ILE A 37 -7.14 -7.27 -7.29
CA ILE A 37 -6.62 -6.75 -8.56
C ILE A 37 -7.79 -6.79 -9.55
N PRO A 38 -8.06 -5.70 -10.31
CA PRO A 38 -9.07 -5.73 -11.35
C PRO A 38 -8.69 -6.78 -12.40
N ASP A 39 -9.66 -7.60 -12.82
CA ASP A 39 -9.53 -8.42 -14.01
C ASP A 39 -9.75 -7.61 -15.28
N ASP A 40 -9.66 -8.26 -16.43
CA ASP A 40 -9.81 -7.62 -17.76
C ASP A 40 -11.20 -7.01 -17.97
N LEU A 41 -12.19 -7.38 -17.14
CA LEU A 41 -13.55 -6.85 -17.15
C LEU A 41 -13.76 -5.75 -16.08
N GLY A 42 -12.70 -5.37 -15.35
CA GLY A 42 -12.73 -4.37 -14.29
C GLY A 42 -13.29 -4.87 -12.96
N ASN A 43 -13.55 -6.18 -12.81
CA ASN A 43 -14.02 -6.76 -11.55
C ASN A 43 -12.86 -7.01 -10.61
N LEU A 44 -13.01 -6.59 -9.34
CA LEU A 44 -11.97 -6.78 -8.33
C LEU A 44 -11.89 -8.24 -7.87
N LYS A 45 -10.85 -8.95 -8.31
CA LYS A 45 -10.59 -10.34 -7.91
C LYS A 45 -9.54 -10.42 -6.83
N ARG A 46 -9.82 -11.22 -5.79
CA ARG A 46 -8.89 -11.38 -4.66
C ARG A 46 -7.81 -12.42 -4.94
N HIS A 47 -6.57 -12.03 -4.72
CA HIS A 47 -5.39 -12.87 -4.84
C HIS A 47 -4.62 -12.91 -3.52
N ARG A 48 -4.12 -14.09 -3.15
CA ARG A 48 -3.14 -14.22 -2.06
C ARG A 48 -1.83 -13.54 -2.47
N VAL A 49 -1.22 -12.84 -1.52
CA VAL A 49 0.11 -12.26 -1.67
C VAL A 49 0.99 -12.60 -0.49
N THR A 50 2.24 -12.96 -0.74
CA THR A 50 3.25 -13.27 0.28
C THR A 50 4.61 -12.74 -0.14
N THR A 51 5.51 -12.55 0.81
CA THR A 51 6.92 -12.28 0.51
C THR A 51 7.53 -13.45 -0.26
N CYS A 52 8.34 -13.17 -1.29
CA CYS A 52 9.02 -14.14 -2.14
C CYS A 52 10.53 -13.87 -2.13
N TRP A 53 11.29 -14.83 -1.58
CA TRP A 53 12.76 -14.73 -1.45
C TRP A 53 13.51 -15.32 -2.64
N ASN A 54 12.91 -16.29 -3.34
CA ASN A 54 13.51 -16.96 -4.49
C ASN A 54 12.62 -16.72 -5.73
N ILE A 55 13.13 -15.90 -6.66
CA ILE A 55 12.41 -15.52 -7.88
C ILE A 55 12.39 -16.68 -8.89
N GLU A 56 13.46 -17.48 -8.96
CA GLU A 56 13.59 -18.60 -9.90
C GLU A 56 12.60 -19.74 -9.58
N LYS A 57 12.29 -19.92 -8.29
CA LYS A 57 11.32 -20.91 -7.80
C LYS A 57 10.28 -20.27 -6.88
N PRO A 58 9.37 -19.45 -7.42
CA PRO A 58 8.51 -18.60 -6.62
C PRO A 58 7.38 -19.41 -5.96
N VAL A 59 7.49 -19.58 -4.64
CA VAL A 59 6.52 -20.28 -3.80
C VAL A 59 5.85 -19.32 -2.81
N PHE A 60 4.62 -19.65 -2.38
CA PHE A 60 3.97 -18.90 -1.31
C PHE A 60 4.69 -19.16 0.01
N SER A 61 5.20 -18.10 0.63
CA SER A 61 5.77 -18.20 1.96
C SER A 61 4.70 -18.03 3.04
N LYS A 62 5.06 -18.32 4.30
CA LYS A 62 4.23 -17.97 5.46
C LYS A 62 4.33 -16.48 5.81
N THR A 63 5.34 -15.78 5.27
CA THR A 63 5.61 -14.37 5.54
C THR A 63 4.67 -13.49 4.71
N PRO A 64 3.81 -12.67 5.34
CA PRO A 64 2.96 -11.72 4.63
C PRO A 64 3.78 -10.74 3.79
N ALA A 65 3.15 -10.12 2.80
CA ALA A 65 3.70 -8.93 2.17
C ALA A 65 3.52 -7.71 3.10
N THR A 66 4.20 -6.63 2.75
CA THR A 66 4.12 -5.34 3.44
C THR A 66 3.41 -4.33 2.55
N GLY A 67 2.42 -3.62 3.10
CA GLY A 67 1.75 -2.50 2.47
C GLY A 67 2.19 -1.18 3.09
N ARG A 68 2.37 -0.14 2.30
CA ARG A 68 2.55 1.25 2.74
C ARG A 68 1.87 2.20 1.75
N LEU A 69 1.50 3.39 2.17
CA LEU A 69 0.93 4.36 1.25
C LEU A 69 1.99 4.82 0.25
N ILE A 70 1.56 5.11 -0.98
CA ILE A 70 2.41 5.63 -2.05
C ILE A 70 1.67 6.76 -2.77
N LYS A 71 2.39 7.83 -3.10
CA LYS A 71 1.91 8.98 -3.86
C LYS A 71 2.69 9.10 -5.16
N ASP A 72 1.98 9.27 -6.27
CA ASP A 72 2.58 9.56 -7.58
C ASP A 72 2.74 11.07 -7.84
N ASP A 73 3.27 11.43 -9.00
CA ASP A 73 3.50 12.82 -9.41
C ASP A 73 2.20 13.61 -9.65
N SER A 74 1.08 12.93 -9.89
CA SER A 74 -0.24 13.56 -9.96
C SER A 74 -0.83 13.88 -8.58
N GLY A 75 -0.16 13.47 -7.50
CA GLY A 75 -0.65 13.61 -6.12
C GLY A 75 -1.65 12.52 -5.71
N ARG A 76 -1.87 11.50 -6.56
CA ARG A 76 -2.76 10.38 -6.27
C ARG A 76 -2.09 9.41 -5.30
N ILE A 77 -2.83 9.03 -4.26
CA ILE A 77 -2.39 8.16 -3.17
C ILE A 77 -3.05 6.79 -3.29
N GLY A 78 -2.22 5.76 -3.34
CA GLY A 78 -2.62 4.35 -3.29
C GLY A 78 -1.83 3.59 -2.22
N VAL A 79 -1.70 2.29 -2.41
CA VAL A 79 -0.90 1.40 -1.56
C VAL A 79 0.15 0.70 -2.41
N MET A 80 1.41 0.84 -2.03
CA MET A 80 2.48 -0.03 -2.51
C MET A 80 2.50 -1.29 -1.67
N VAL A 81 2.40 -2.44 -2.34
CA VAL A 81 2.55 -3.77 -1.73
C VAL A 81 3.87 -4.37 -2.20
N SER A 82 4.77 -4.65 -1.27
CA SER A 82 6.10 -5.22 -1.52
C SER A 82 6.37 -6.40 -0.59
N GLY A 83 7.45 -7.14 -0.84
CA GLY A 83 7.91 -8.15 0.10
C GLY A 83 8.47 -7.48 1.35
N LYS A 84 8.55 -8.24 2.44
CA LYS A 84 9.17 -7.79 3.67
C LYS A 84 10.62 -7.35 3.38
N HIS A 85 11.05 -6.22 3.94
CA HIS A 85 12.37 -5.63 3.67
C HIS A 85 12.62 -5.24 2.20
N GLY A 86 11.56 -5.02 1.40
CA GLY A 86 11.69 -4.55 0.02
C GLY A 86 12.05 -5.64 -1.00
N VAL A 87 11.96 -6.91 -0.61
CA VAL A 87 12.12 -8.03 -1.55
C VAL A 87 10.86 -8.25 -2.39
N ASN A 88 10.88 -9.24 -3.28
CA ASN A 88 9.75 -9.55 -4.16
C ASN A 88 8.52 -10.08 -3.41
N ILE A 89 7.39 -10.03 -4.08
CA ILE A 89 6.13 -10.67 -3.70
C ILE A 89 5.74 -11.74 -4.72
N LYS A 90 5.12 -12.80 -4.22
CA LYS A 90 4.34 -13.72 -5.05
C LYS A 90 2.86 -13.36 -4.96
N ILE A 91 2.20 -13.19 -6.09
CA ILE A 91 0.77 -12.91 -6.18
C ILE A 91 0.10 -14.02 -7.00
N GLY A 92 -0.90 -14.69 -6.42
CA GLY A 92 -1.60 -15.77 -7.12
C GLY A 92 -0.66 -16.86 -7.63
N LYS A 93 -1.04 -17.51 -8.74
CA LYS A 93 -0.29 -18.66 -9.27
C LYS A 93 1.00 -18.24 -9.99
N TYR A 94 0.96 -17.16 -10.79
CA TYR A 94 1.96 -16.88 -11.82
C TYR A 94 2.79 -15.61 -11.62
N PHE A 95 2.43 -14.72 -10.70
CA PHE A 95 3.11 -13.42 -10.60
C PHE A 95 4.15 -13.42 -9.49
N CYS A 96 5.39 -13.06 -9.85
CA CYS A 96 6.47 -12.74 -8.91
C CYS A 96 7.07 -11.40 -9.35
N VAL A 97 6.96 -10.37 -8.50
CA VAL A 97 7.36 -9.00 -8.84
C VAL A 97 7.95 -8.31 -7.61
N PRO A 98 8.78 -7.25 -7.77
CA PRO A 98 9.32 -6.50 -6.63
C PRO A 98 8.22 -5.89 -5.76
N TYR A 99 7.24 -5.26 -6.40
CA TYR A 99 6.08 -4.65 -5.75
C TYR A 99 4.95 -4.44 -6.76
N ILE A 100 3.77 -4.11 -6.26
CA ILE A 100 2.64 -3.60 -7.05
C ILE A 100 2.09 -2.33 -6.41
N PHE A 101 1.46 -1.49 -7.22
CA PHE A 101 0.65 -0.37 -6.75
C PHE A 101 -0.82 -0.72 -6.92
N VAL A 102 -1.59 -0.52 -5.86
CA VAL A 102 -3.02 -0.84 -5.83
C VAL A 102 -3.82 0.28 -5.18
N ALA A 103 -5.11 0.33 -5.49
CA ALA A 103 -6.05 1.24 -4.83
C ALA A 103 -6.16 0.94 -3.33
N ILE A 104 -6.61 1.91 -2.54
CA ILE A 104 -6.78 1.79 -1.09
C ILE A 104 -7.83 0.72 -0.74
N ASN A 105 -8.85 0.53 -1.58
CA ASN A 105 -9.84 -0.53 -1.40
C ASN A 105 -9.39 -1.91 -1.91
N SER A 106 -8.22 -2.01 -2.54
CA SER A 106 -7.65 -3.30 -2.95
C SER A 106 -7.06 -4.11 -1.79
N ILE A 107 -6.85 -3.50 -0.63
CA ILE A 107 -6.37 -4.22 0.56
C ILE A 107 -7.51 -4.54 1.54
N SER A 108 -7.26 -5.45 2.48
CA SER A 108 -8.26 -5.81 3.49
C SER A 108 -8.74 -4.60 4.30
N LYS A 109 -10.01 -4.61 4.74
CA LYS A 109 -10.58 -3.55 5.59
C LYS A 109 -9.74 -3.30 6.85
N LYS A 110 -9.16 -4.35 7.44
CA LYS A 110 -8.25 -4.25 8.59
C LYS A 110 -6.98 -3.47 8.25
N ALA A 111 -6.30 -3.87 7.17
CA ALA A 111 -5.08 -3.19 6.71
C ALA A 111 -5.37 -1.73 6.32
N ARG A 112 -6.49 -1.48 5.62
CA ARG A 112 -6.94 -0.12 5.28
C ARG A 112 -7.15 0.75 6.50
N LYS A 113 -7.84 0.24 7.54
CA LYS A 113 -8.04 1.00 8.78
C LYS A 113 -6.71 1.33 9.48
N GLN A 114 -5.76 0.40 9.44
CA GLN A 114 -4.46 0.59 10.10
C GLN A 114 -3.58 1.59 9.34
N ILE A 115 -3.51 1.48 8.01
CA ILE A 115 -2.63 2.32 7.19
C ILE A 115 -3.13 3.76 7.05
N LEU A 116 -4.44 3.98 7.19
CA LEU A 116 -5.08 5.30 7.14
C LEU A 116 -5.26 5.92 8.53
N LYS A 117 -4.82 5.21 9.58
CA LYS A 117 -4.97 5.71 10.95
C LYS A 117 -4.13 6.97 11.10
N ASP A 118 -4.77 8.04 11.55
CA ASP A 118 -4.14 9.34 11.82
C ASP A 118 -3.52 10.00 10.57
N VAL A 119 -3.95 9.60 9.36
CA VAL A 119 -3.51 10.19 8.09
C VAL A 119 -4.56 11.15 7.56
N GLN A 120 -4.16 12.38 7.24
CA GLN A 120 -5.03 13.36 6.59
C GLN A 120 -5.03 13.16 5.06
N ILE A 121 -5.90 12.26 4.59
CA ILE A 121 -6.19 12.12 3.17
C ILE A 121 -7.68 12.29 2.90
N GLU A 122 -8.00 12.92 1.78
CA GLU A 122 -9.34 12.88 1.20
C GLU A 122 -9.43 11.69 0.25
N LEU A 123 -10.46 10.84 0.45
CA LEU A 123 -10.68 9.68 -0.42
C LEU A 123 -11.58 10.07 -1.60
N PHE A 124 -11.23 9.59 -2.79
CA PHE A 124 -12.03 9.75 -3.99
C PHE A 124 -12.11 8.43 -4.77
N SER A 125 -13.14 8.30 -5.60
CA SER A 125 -13.39 7.11 -6.40
C SER A 125 -13.06 7.36 -7.87
N GLU A 126 -12.41 6.38 -8.50
CA GLU A 126 -12.28 6.27 -9.96
C GLU A 126 -12.86 4.92 -10.38
N GLY A 127 -14.10 4.94 -10.88
CA GLY A 127 -14.89 3.71 -11.08
C GLY A 127 -15.04 2.94 -9.75
N ASN A 128 -14.62 1.68 -9.74
CA ASN A 128 -14.67 0.80 -8.56
C ASN A 128 -13.44 0.91 -7.64
N LEU A 129 -12.48 1.79 -7.96
CA LEU A 129 -11.24 1.95 -7.21
C LEU A 129 -11.33 3.17 -6.30
N ILE A 130 -10.78 3.06 -5.09
CA ILE A 130 -10.69 4.17 -4.15
C ILE A 130 -9.23 4.57 -3.99
N PHE A 131 -8.95 5.84 -4.27
CA PHE A 131 -7.65 6.47 -4.07
C PHE A 131 -7.77 7.59 -3.04
N GLY A 132 -6.64 8.16 -2.65
CA GLY A 132 -6.57 9.33 -1.78
C GLY A 132 -5.85 10.50 -2.44
N ARG A 133 -6.04 11.69 -1.91
CA ARG A 133 -5.21 12.88 -2.14
C ARG A 133 -4.96 13.56 -0.81
N GLU A 134 -3.89 14.35 -0.70
CA GLU A 134 -3.68 15.22 0.46
C GLU A 134 -4.80 16.26 0.51
N LYS A 135 -5.17 16.67 1.74
CA LYS A 135 -6.08 17.79 1.96
C LYS A 135 -5.35 19.12 1.83
#